data_AF-A0A1E1WFI3-F1
#
_entry.id   AF-A0A1E1WFI3-F1
#
_cell.length_a   1.000
_cell.length_b   1.000
_cell.length_c   1.000
_cell.angle_alpha   90.00
_cell.angle_beta   90.00
_cell.angle_gamma   90.00
#
_symmetry.space_group_name_H-M   'P 1'
#
loop_
_entity.id
_entity.type
_entity.pdbx_description
1 polymer ?
#
loop_
_entity_poly.entity_id
_entity_poly.type
_entity_poly.pdbx_seq_one_letter_code
_entity_poly.pdbx_strand_id
1 'polypeptide(L)'
;LARARVTRWCGMISTPDDVLQMMIKRSLSESGCPPHIIDDLMENCHERRWPPGLSSLETRQNNRRLYEKYVCKRVPGKQAVLVLQCDNSHVDDHMMVEPGLVMIFAHGIE
;
A
#
# COMPACT_ATOMS: atom_id res chain seq x y z
N LEU A 1 -13.14 5.31 -2.58
CA LEU A 1 -12.70 3.91 -2.79
C LEU A 1 -13.30 3.01 -1.70
N ALA A 2 -13.62 1.76 -2.01
CA ALA A 2 -14.20 0.82 -1.06
C ALA A 2 -13.18 0.37 -0.01
N ARG A 3 -13.61 0.16 1.24
CA ARG A 3 -12.77 -0.43 2.28
C ARG A 3 -12.43 -1.87 1.89
N ALA A 4 -11.20 -2.29 2.20
CA ALA A 4 -10.68 -3.61 1.87
C ALA A 4 -10.15 -4.31 3.12
N ARG A 5 -10.17 -5.64 3.10
CA ARG A 5 -9.48 -6.47 4.09
C ARG A 5 -8.36 -7.25 3.41
N VAL A 6 -7.14 -7.09 3.92
CA VAL A 6 -6.00 -7.91 3.50
C VAL A 6 -5.95 -9.16 4.38
N THR A 7 -6.09 -10.33 3.76
CA THR A 7 -6.13 -11.64 4.43
C THR A 7 -4.80 -12.36 4.41
N ARG A 8 -3.91 -12.01 3.47
CA ARG A 8 -2.63 -12.67 3.24
C ARG A 8 -1.49 -11.66 3.11
N TRP A 9 -1.08 -11.10 4.24
CA TRP A 9 0.03 -10.15 4.32
C TRP A 9 1.37 -10.68 3.77
N CYS A 10 1.62 -11.99 3.87
CA CYS A 10 2.82 -12.61 3.27
C CYS A 10 2.84 -12.59 1.74
N GLY A 11 1.69 -12.37 1.09
CA GLY A 11 1.59 -12.26 -0.36
C GLY A 11 1.93 -10.86 -0.89
N MET A 12 2.43 -9.97 -0.03
CA MET A 12 2.82 -8.60 -0.39
C MET A 12 4.01 -8.63 -1.35
N ILE A 13 3.90 -7.91 -2.46
CA ILE A 13 4.94 -7.71 -3.46
C ILE A 13 5.69 -6.42 -3.09
N SER A 14 6.90 -6.55 -2.54
CA SER A 14 7.67 -5.40 -2.04
C SER A 14 8.54 -4.70 -3.08
N THR A 15 8.79 -5.37 -4.21
CA THR A 15 9.59 -4.87 -5.34
C THR A 15 8.81 -5.02 -6.65
N PRO A 16 7.69 -4.29 -6.82
CA PRO A 16 6.90 -4.38 -8.06
C PRO A 16 7.71 -3.86 -9.25
N ASP A 17 7.65 -4.57 -10.38
CA ASP A 17 8.27 -4.11 -11.63
C ASP A 17 7.52 -2.91 -12.25
N ASP A 18 8.14 -2.26 -13.22
CA ASP A 18 7.62 -1.03 -13.84
C ASP A 18 6.25 -1.26 -14.51
N VAL A 19 6.02 -2.45 -15.06
CA VAL A 19 4.77 -2.82 -15.72
C VAL A 19 3.65 -2.90 -14.69
N LEU A 20 3.89 -3.54 -13.55
CA LEU A 20 2.95 -3.65 -12.44
C LEU A 20 2.67 -2.27 -11.82
N GLN A 21 3.71 -1.45 -11.61
CA GLN A 21 3.54 -0.08 -11.12
C GLN A 21 2.67 0.75 -12.08
N MET A 22 2.93 0.69 -13.38
CA MET A 22 2.15 1.42 -14.39
C MET A 22 0.67 0.98 -14.40
N MET A 23 0.40 -0.32 -14.25
CA MET A 23 -0.97 -0.84 -14.16
C MET A 23 -1.71 -0.31 -12.92
N ILE A 24 -1.04 -0.23 -11.76
CA ILE A 24 -1.64 0.33 -10.55
C ILE A 24 -1.86 1.83 -10.68
N LYS A 25 -0.86 2.58 -11.17
CA LYS A 25 -0.97 4.02 -11.43
C LYS A 25 -2.15 4.34 -12.34
N ARG A 26 -2.30 3.60 -13.43
CA ARG A 26 -3.42 3.75 -14.36
C ARG A 26 -4.77 3.55 -13.66
N SER A 27 -4.93 2.45 -12.90
CA SER A 27 -6.19 2.18 -12.18
C SER A 27 -6.51 3.23 -11.11
N LEU A 28 -5.49 3.80 -10.44
CA LEU A 28 -5.69 4.91 -9.51
C LEU A 28 -6.15 6.19 -10.23
N SER A 29 -5.52 6.52 -11.36
CA SER A 29 -5.88 7.67 -12.19
C SER A 29 -7.33 7.55 -12.72
N GLU A 30 -7.70 6.39 -13.27
CA GLU A 30 -9.06 6.09 -13.75
C GLU A 30 -10.10 6.15 -12.62
N SER A 31 -9.68 5.94 -11.37
CA SER A 31 -10.53 6.03 -10.18
C SER A 31 -10.65 7.44 -9.60
N GLY A 32 -10.06 8.45 -10.25
CA GLY A 32 -10.11 9.84 -9.82
C GLY A 32 -9.12 10.21 -8.71
N CYS A 33 -8.01 9.47 -8.57
CA CYS A 33 -6.93 9.86 -7.66
C CYS A 33 -6.37 11.25 -8.06
N PRO A 34 -6.22 12.21 -7.13
CA PRO A 34 -5.71 13.53 -7.45
C PRO A 34 -4.32 13.47 -8.12
N PRO A 35 -4.10 14.14 -9.26
CA PRO A 35 -2.83 14.04 -9.99
C PRO A 35 -1.60 14.47 -9.18
N HIS A 36 -1.76 15.38 -8.22
CA HIS A 36 -0.65 15.88 -7.42
C HIS A 36 -0.16 14.91 -6.34
N ILE A 37 -0.93 13.86 -6.00
CA ILE A 37 -0.51 12.84 -5.01
C ILE A 37 -0.21 11.48 -5.63
N ILE A 38 -0.64 11.24 -6.88
CA ILE A 38 -0.54 9.91 -7.48
C ILE A 38 0.92 9.48 -7.67
N ASP A 39 1.80 10.42 -8.01
CA ASP A 39 3.22 10.13 -8.18
C ASP A 39 3.87 9.78 -6.84
N ASP A 40 3.60 10.55 -5.79
CA ASP A 40 4.10 10.27 -4.43
C ASP A 40 3.60 8.92 -3.90
N LEU A 41 2.31 8.60 -4.11
CA LEU A 41 1.74 7.30 -3.75
C LEU A 41 2.42 6.15 -4.49
N MET A 42 2.75 6.35 -5.77
CA MET A 42 3.43 5.34 -6.57
C MET A 42 4.91 5.21 -6.22
N GLU A 43 5.61 6.28 -5.82
CA GLU A 43 6.94 6.16 -5.22
C GLU A 43 6.90 5.29 -3.97
N ASN A 44 5.85 5.44 -3.15
CA ASN A 44 5.62 4.69 -1.92
C ASN A 44 5.07 3.26 -2.14
N CYS A 45 5.06 2.75 -3.38
CA CYS A 45 4.63 1.38 -3.67
C CYS A 45 5.75 0.33 -3.57
N HIS A 46 6.99 0.78 -3.39
CA HIS A 46 8.18 -0.06 -3.39
C HIS A 46 8.94 0.07 -2.06
N GLU A 47 9.51 -1.04 -1.56
CA GLU A 47 10.22 -1.08 -0.28
C GLU A 47 11.36 -0.07 -0.11
N ARG A 48 11.95 0.41 -1.21
CA ARG A 48 12.99 1.46 -1.19
C ARG A 48 12.49 2.79 -0.62
N ARG A 49 11.18 3.01 -0.62
CA ARG A 49 10.51 4.23 -0.14
C ARG A 49 9.54 3.94 1.01
N TRP A 50 9.47 2.69 1.47
CA TRP A 50 8.61 2.35 2.58
C TRP A 50 9.17 2.85 3.92
N PRO A 51 8.29 3.14 4.90
CA PRO A 51 8.70 3.58 6.22
C PRO A 51 9.46 2.47 6.97
N PRO A 52 10.20 2.82 8.04
CA PRO A 52 11.09 1.89 8.74
C PRO A 52 10.42 0.57 9.15
N GLY A 53 9.14 0.60 9.54
CA GLY A 53 8.34 -0.57 9.93
C GLY A 53 7.99 -1.55 8.81
N LEU A 54 8.38 -1.26 7.58
CA LEU A 54 8.13 -2.05 6.38
C LEU A 54 9.39 -2.31 5.53
N SER A 55 10.53 -1.71 5.89
CA SER A 55 11.70 -1.55 5.01
C SER A 55 12.40 -2.84 4.58
N SER A 56 12.36 -3.90 5.40
CA SER A 56 13.04 -5.17 5.14
C SER A 56 12.13 -6.38 5.33
N LEU A 57 12.49 -7.53 4.75
CA LEU A 57 11.76 -8.78 4.94
C LEU A 57 11.64 -9.16 6.43
N GLU A 58 12.73 -9.03 7.18
CA GLU A 58 12.78 -9.33 8.62
C GLU A 58 11.82 -8.42 9.39
N THR A 59 11.89 -7.10 9.17
CA THR A 59 10.99 -6.13 9.80
C THR A 59 9.54 -6.47 9.45
N ARG A 60 9.26 -6.86 8.20
CA ARG A 60 7.90 -7.21 7.79
C ARG A 60 7.35 -8.46 8.46
N GLN A 61 8.20 -9.44 8.70
CA GLN A 61 7.84 -10.64 9.45
C GLN A 61 7.54 -10.31 10.91
N ASN A 62 8.40 -9.49 11.54
CA ASN A 62 8.25 -9.06 12.94
C ASN A 62 6.99 -8.21 13.16
N ASN A 63 6.69 -7.31 12.22
CA ASN A 63 5.57 -6.37 12.31
C ASN A 63 4.26 -6.91 11.74
N ARG A 64 4.21 -8.16 11.26
CA ARG A 64 3.06 -8.72 10.54
C ARG A 64 1.71 -8.51 11.23
N ARG A 65 1.66 -8.63 12.57
CA ARG A 65 0.44 -8.45 13.36
C ARG A 65 -0.03 -7.00 13.41
N LEU A 66 0.87 -6.04 13.22
CA LEU A 66 0.54 -4.61 13.23
C LEU A 66 -0.23 -4.20 11.97
N TYR A 67 -0.06 -4.93 10.86
CA TYR A 67 -0.71 -4.59 9.59
C TYR A 67 -2.23 -4.72 9.63
N GLU A 68 -2.75 -5.59 10.49
CA GLU A 68 -4.20 -5.74 10.69
C GLU A 68 -4.87 -4.46 11.22
N LYS A 69 -4.09 -3.51 11.75
CA LYS A 69 -4.57 -2.21 12.21
C LYS A 69 -4.79 -1.20 11.08
N TYR A 70 -4.27 -1.46 9.88
CA TYR A 70 -4.43 -0.53 8.76
C TYR A 70 -5.89 -0.44 8.31
N VAL A 71 -6.33 0.79 8.05
CA VAL A 71 -7.51 1.09 7.26
C VAL A 71 -7.09 1.06 5.79
N CYS A 72 -7.45 -0.02 5.10
CA CYS A 72 -7.13 -0.23 3.70
C CYS A 72 -8.32 0.15 2.79
N LYS A 73 -8.02 0.77 1.65
CA LYS A 73 -8.99 1.05 0.57
C LYS A 73 -8.56 0.31 -0.70
N ARG A 74 -9.44 -0.44 -1.34
CA ARG A 74 -9.11 -1.27 -2.51
C ARG A 74 -8.82 -0.41 -3.74
N VAL A 75 -7.74 -0.73 -4.45
CA VAL A 75 -7.52 -0.24 -5.82
C VAL A 75 -8.47 -1.02 -6.75
N PRO A 76 -9.37 -0.36 -7.50
CA PRO A 76 -10.40 -1.06 -8.26
C PRO A 76 -9.84 -2.06 -9.27
N GLY A 77 -10.39 -3.28 -9.25
CA GLY A 77 -10.00 -4.36 -10.17
C GLY A 77 -8.56 -4.85 -9.99
N LYS A 78 -7.90 -4.55 -8.87
CA LYS A 78 -6.51 -4.94 -8.61
C LYS A 78 -6.37 -5.68 -7.28
N GLN A 79 -5.31 -6.48 -7.18
CA GLN A 79 -4.81 -6.98 -5.90
C GLN A 79 -3.85 -5.93 -5.31
N ALA A 80 -4.38 -4.73 -5.04
CA ALA A 80 -3.66 -3.68 -4.33
C ALA A 80 -4.59 -2.89 -3.40
N VAL A 81 -4.02 -2.30 -2.36
CA VAL A 81 -4.71 -1.36 -1.46
C VAL A 81 -3.95 -0.04 -1.35
N LEU A 82 -4.69 1.03 -1.13
CA LEU A 82 -4.19 2.28 -0.57
C LEU A 82 -4.32 2.24 0.95
N VAL A 83 -3.28 2.75 1.62
CA VAL A 83 -3.25 3.03 3.05
C VAL A 83 -2.90 4.51 3.19
N LEU A 84 -3.92 5.37 3.21
CA LEU A 84 -3.73 6.82 3.28
C LEU A 84 -3.42 7.24 4.71
N GLN A 85 -2.48 8.16 4.89
CA GLN A 85 -2.08 8.64 6.20
C GLN A 85 -3.25 9.27 6.97
N CYS A 86 -4.12 10.02 6.27
CA CYS A 86 -5.27 10.68 6.88
C CYS A 86 -6.32 9.72 7.43
N ASP A 87 -6.39 8.48 6.93
CA ASP A 87 -7.27 7.41 7.45
C ASP A 87 -6.59 6.53 8.52
N ASN A 88 -5.28 6.73 8.75
CA ASN A 88 -4.42 5.86 9.55
C ASN A 88 -3.63 6.62 10.63
N SER A 89 -4.15 7.75 11.13
CA SER A 89 -3.51 8.54 12.19
C SER A 89 -3.40 7.81 13.54
N HIS A 90 -4.12 6.70 13.71
CA HIS A 90 -4.01 5.80 14.87
C HIS A 90 -2.85 4.80 14.75
N VAL A 91 -2.23 4.69 13.58
CA VAL A 91 -1.09 3.82 13.32
C VAL A 91 0.20 4.61 13.60
N ASP A 92 1.20 3.93 14.16
CA ASP A 92 2.50 4.52 14.49
C ASP A 92 3.17 5.17 13.26
N ASP A 93 3.82 6.32 13.46
CA ASP A 93 4.53 7.04 12.40
C ASP A 93 5.63 6.19 11.75
N HIS A 94 6.23 5.24 12.48
CA HIS A 94 7.22 4.32 11.92
C HIS A 94 6.62 3.36 10.87
N MET A 95 5.29 3.23 10.81
CA MET A 95 4.54 2.36 9.90
C MET A 95 3.85 3.14 8.78
N MET A 96 3.97 4.47 8.77
CA MET A 96 3.25 5.36 7.87
C MET A 96 4.19 6.33 7.17
N VAL A 97 3.73 6.89 6.05
CA VAL A 97 4.41 7.93 5.29
C VAL A 97 3.36 8.77 4.59
N GLU A 98 3.60 10.06 4.41
CA GLU A 98 2.73 10.92 3.61
C GLU A 98 2.99 10.75 2.10
N PRO A 99 1.96 10.87 1.24
CA PRO A 99 0.53 11.00 1.57
C PRO A 99 -0.12 9.65 1.97
N GLY A 100 0.61 8.56 1.79
CA GLY A 100 0.18 7.20 2.11
C GLY A 100 1.05 6.15 1.43
N LEU A 101 0.60 4.90 1.52
CA LEU A 101 1.24 3.74 0.91
C LEU A 101 0.33 3.12 -0.16
N VAL A 102 0.96 2.57 -1.20
CA VAL A 102 0.34 1.62 -2.12
C VAL A 102 0.93 0.25 -1.82
N MET A 103 0.12 -0.71 -1.39
CA MET A 103 0.58 -2.07 -1.15
C MET A 103 -0.03 -3.01 -2.18
N ILE A 104 0.83 -3.72 -2.91
CA ILE A 104 0.44 -4.65 -3.98
C ILE A 104 0.62 -6.08 -3.49
N PHE A 105 -0.30 -6.97 -3.86
CA PHE A 105 -0.35 -8.35 -3.41
C PHE A 105 -0.52 -9.29 -4.59
N ALA A 106 0.00 -10.50 -4.46
CA ALA A 106 -0.30 -11.57 -5.41
C ALA A 106 -1.77 -12.01 -5.33
N HIS A 107 -2.34 -12.01 -4.11
CA HIS A 107 -3.71 -12.41 -3.81
C HIS A 107 -4.06 -12.05 -2.36
N GLY A 108 -5.34 -12.19 -1.98
CA GLY A 108 -5.79 -12.08 -0.59
C GLY A 108 -6.38 -10.73 -0.20
N ILE A 109 -6.81 -9.91 -1.16
CA ILE A 109 -7.61 -8.71 -0.90
C ILE A 109 -9.09 -9.01 -1.14
N GLU A 110 -9.89 -8.77 -0.11
CA GLU A 110 -11.35 -8.83 -0.13
C GLU A 110 -11.93 -7.40 -0.09
#